data_AF-A0A226EA25-F1
#
_entry.id   AF-A0A226EA25-F1
#
_cell.length_a   1.000
_cell.length_b   1.000
_cell.length_c   1.000
_cell.angle_alpha   90.00
_cell.angle_beta   90.00
_cell.angle_gamma   90.00
#
_symmetry.space_group_name_H-M   'P 1'
#
loop_
_entity.id
_entity.type
_entity.pdbx_description
1 polymer ?
#
loop_
_entity_poly.entity_id
_entity_poly.type
_entity_poly.pdbx_seq_one_letter_code
_entity_poly.pdbx_strand_id
1 'polypeptide(L)'
;MLKARRLSRIVETKSSSLFRSIFLPHEWTKSFKNLINAGNFIVALPFSWVPGWRISQYTSGRLKSVEKTWRIIFITFFISCSTLDLFYRGHYSIYCDYSSMENKEIMETNLDLISRLGCTILSWDIFQRRDKHVAFVNHLLISYERFETRKRNFGGYERQRNPGMYLYLVIAFPTSVIFPVVGSLGAYLQARNSGRFWGSRLIPPRIYNSYPGIVCYSLYELCIVYSNVYNLLFFSAIAIMYATLTVNYVRDLISRVRFTPGKYIRSYQGLQILNAYNLEILSKYMWPSAQNIILLCHVCINVILVLTHKSLPWGIFGMMLAGFIMISLFEHNCIKKNAQLYEESKRLIEIVSITKNCRQMKVAKSLQPLKVYMGSFYFFKMRTFMTYLATVVDYTITVLVTIRFYRPARR
;
A
#
# COMPACT_ATOMS: atom_id res chain seq x y z
N MET A 1 -26.13 38.12 -20.18
CA MET A 1 -25.97 36.67 -20.43
C MET A 1 -24.65 36.26 -21.13
N LEU A 2 -24.15 36.99 -22.13
CA LEU A 2 -22.91 36.63 -22.86
C LEU A 2 -21.61 36.71 -22.02
N LYS A 3 -21.53 37.62 -21.04
CA LYS A 3 -20.36 37.79 -20.16
C LYS A 3 -20.21 36.65 -19.12
N ALA A 4 -21.34 36.10 -18.63
CA ALA A 4 -21.37 34.96 -17.72
C ALA A 4 -20.95 33.63 -18.40
N ARG A 5 -21.34 33.44 -19.68
CA ARG A 5 -20.91 32.29 -20.49
C ARG A 5 -19.42 32.31 -20.87
N ARG A 6 -18.79 33.50 -20.93
CA ARG A 6 -17.33 33.62 -21.10
C ARG A 6 -16.58 33.31 -19.81
N LEU A 7 -17.09 33.77 -18.66
CA LEU A 7 -16.50 33.44 -17.35
C LEU A 7 -16.64 31.95 -17.00
N SER A 8 -17.77 31.30 -17.31
CA SER A 8 -17.92 29.85 -17.09
C SER A 8 -16.95 29.02 -17.94
N ARG A 9 -16.74 29.39 -19.22
CA ARG A 9 -15.74 28.72 -20.08
C ARG A 9 -14.29 28.98 -19.65
N ILE A 10 -13.98 30.15 -19.11
CA ILE A 10 -12.63 30.47 -18.59
C ILE A 10 -12.37 29.70 -17.28
N VAL A 11 -13.38 29.53 -16.43
CA VAL A 11 -13.28 28.72 -15.21
C VAL A 11 -13.22 27.23 -15.53
N GLU A 12 -13.97 26.73 -16.53
CA GLU A 12 -13.84 25.34 -17.00
C GLU A 12 -12.49 25.06 -17.67
N THR A 13 -11.94 26.00 -18.45
CA THR A 13 -10.64 25.83 -19.11
C THR A 13 -9.46 25.98 -18.13
N LYS A 14 -9.55 26.87 -17.13
CA LYS A 14 -8.54 26.96 -16.05
C LYS A 14 -8.66 25.81 -15.04
N SER A 15 -9.87 25.41 -14.65
CA SER A 15 -10.08 24.25 -13.80
C SER A 15 -9.59 22.98 -14.49
N SER A 16 -9.91 22.78 -15.77
CA SER A 16 -9.42 21.63 -16.53
C SER A 16 -7.94 21.69 -16.87
N SER A 17 -7.31 22.86 -16.98
CA SER A 17 -5.85 22.97 -17.16
C SER A 17 -5.07 22.74 -15.86
N LEU A 18 -5.63 23.15 -14.72
CA LEU A 18 -5.05 22.94 -13.38
C LEU A 18 -5.30 21.50 -12.89
N PHE A 19 -6.46 20.92 -13.18
CA PHE A 19 -6.68 19.47 -13.09
C PHE A 19 -5.73 18.74 -14.05
N ARG A 20 -5.63 19.15 -15.31
CA ARG A 20 -4.68 18.50 -16.23
C ARG A 20 -3.24 18.70 -15.80
N SER A 21 -2.82 19.75 -15.10
CA SER A 21 -1.43 19.93 -14.64
C SER A 21 -1.11 19.19 -13.35
N ILE A 22 -2.08 19.05 -12.43
CA ILE A 22 -1.97 18.20 -11.23
C ILE A 22 -2.06 16.70 -11.61
N PHE A 23 -2.92 16.36 -12.58
CA PHE A 23 -3.13 15.01 -13.11
C PHE A 23 -2.35 14.73 -14.40
N LEU A 24 -1.50 15.65 -14.86
CA LEU A 24 -0.53 15.42 -15.93
C LEU A 24 0.41 14.39 -15.33
N PRO A 25 0.44 13.16 -15.86
CA PRO A 25 1.09 12.06 -15.18
C PRO A 25 2.58 12.34 -15.12
N HIS A 26 3.03 12.86 -13.99
CA HIS A 26 4.41 12.76 -13.58
C HIS A 26 4.75 11.28 -13.58
N GLU A 27 5.96 10.96 -14.05
CA GLU A 27 6.41 9.57 -14.07
C GLU A 27 6.32 9.00 -12.66
N TRP A 28 5.52 7.94 -12.48
CA TRP A 28 5.32 7.31 -11.17
C TRP A 28 6.65 6.89 -10.53
N THR A 29 7.68 6.63 -11.34
CA THR A 29 9.06 6.35 -10.91
C THR A 29 9.69 7.53 -10.17
N LYS A 30 9.40 8.79 -10.55
CA LYS A 30 9.83 9.99 -9.84
C LYS A 30 9.14 10.10 -8.48
N SER A 31 7.83 9.86 -8.42
CA SER A 31 7.09 9.86 -7.15
C SER A 31 7.56 8.73 -6.21
N PHE A 32 7.86 7.55 -6.76
CA PHE A 32 8.44 6.45 -5.99
C PHE A 32 9.83 6.78 -5.47
N LYS A 33 10.70 7.37 -6.30
CA LYS A 33 12.01 7.90 -5.87
C LYS A 33 11.87 8.91 -4.72
N ASN A 34 10.90 9.82 -4.81
CA ASN A 34 10.66 10.81 -3.76
C ASN A 34 10.22 10.15 -2.44
N LEU A 35 9.36 9.12 -2.50
CA LEU A 35 9.00 8.32 -1.33
C LEU A 35 10.22 7.68 -0.67
N ILE A 36 11.10 7.05 -1.47
CA ILE A 36 12.35 6.45 -0.97
C ILE A 36 13.24 7.50 -0.34
N ASN A 37 13.46 8.63 -1.02
CA ASN A 37 14.33 9.69 -0.53
C ASN A 37 13.82 10.31 0.78
N ALA A 38 12.50 10.53 0.89
CA ALA A 38 11.90 11.05 2.10
C ALA A 38 11.99 10.05 3.26
N GLY A 39 11.69 8.76 3.03
CA GLY A 39 11.86 7.72 4.05
C GLY A 39 13.31 7.51 4.47
N ASN A 40 14.25 7.68 3.53
CA ASN A 40 15.68 7.63 3.78
C ASN A 40 16.18 8.85 4.58
N PHE A 41 15.61 10.03 4.35
CA PHE A 41 15.94 11.27 5.06
C PHE A 41 15.55 11.18 6.54
N ILE A 42 14.34 10.70 6.84
CA ILE A 42 13.83 10.54 8.21
C ILE A 42 14.29 9.24 8.90
N VAL A 43 15.18 8.47 8.26
CA VAL A 43 15.72 7.19 8.79
C VAL A 43 14.62 6.14 9.04
N ALA A 44 13.52 6.20 8.28
CA ALA A 44 12.43 5.23 8.35
C ALA A 44 12.66 4.00 7.46
N LEU A 45 13.29 4.18 6.30
CA LEU A 45 13.55 3.12 5.33
C LEU A 45 15.04 2.75 5.29
N PRO A 46 15.39 1.45 5.24
CA PRO A 46 16.78 0.99 5.11
C PRO A 46 17.28 1.06 3.65
N PHE A 47 16.75 1.98 2.85
CA PHE A 47 17.03 2.06 1.42
C PHE A 47 17.45 3.46 0.99
N SER A 48 18.27 3.51 -0.05
CA SER A 48 18.70 4.72 -0.72
C SER A 48 18.47 4.59 -2.22
N TRP A 49 18.14 5.71 -2.87
CA TRP A 49 18.06 5.76 -4.32
C TRP A 49 19.40 6.18 -4.90
N VAL A 50 20.01 5.33 -5.71
CA VAL A 50 21.30 5.61 -6.37
C VAL A 50 21.04 5.95 -7.84
N PRO A 51 21.54 7.10 -8.35
CA PRO A 51 21.50 7.40 -9.76
C PRO A 51 22.12 6.28 -10.59
N GLY A 52 21.48 5.91 -11.69
CA GLY A 52 22.00 4.87 -12.59
C GLY A 52 23.12 5.43 -13.46
N TRP A 53 24.16 4.63 -13.71
CA TRP A 53 25.20 4.96 -14.70
C TRP A 53 24.65 5.02 -16.13
N ARG A 54 23.56 4.29 -16.42
CA ARG A 54 22.78 4.48 -17.65
C ARG A 54 21.69 5.51 -17.37
N ILE A 55 21.73 6.63 -18.08
CA ILE A 55 20.60 7.57 -18.17
C ILE A 55 19.51 6.88 -19.00
N SER A 56 18.81 5.94 -18.38
CA SER A 56 17.54 5.47 -18.91
C SER A 56 16.55 6.62 -18.87
N GLN A 57 15.84 6.86 -19.98
CA GLN A 57 14.74 7.84 -20.02
C GLN A 57 13.57 7.46 -19.09
N TYR A 58 13.52 6.23 -18.55
CA TYR A 58 12.36 5.70 -17.82
C TYR A 58 12.62 5.42 -16.34
N THR A 59 13.86 5.04 -15.98
CA THR A 59 14.25 4.75 -14.60
C THR A 59 15.55 5.48 -14.28
N SER A 60 15.46 6.63 -13.62
CA SER A 60 16.61 7.49 -13.27
C SER A 60 17.52 6.93 -12.16
N GLY A 61 17.46 5.63 -11.88
CA GLY A 61 18.30 4.98 -10.88
C GLY A 61 17.83 3.61 -10.42
N ARG A 62 18.48 3.13 -9.36
CA ARG A 62 18.26 1.83 -8.73
C ARG A 62 18.12 1.99 -7.22
N LEU A 63 17.39 1.05 -6.60
CA LEU A 63 17.32 0.95 -5.15
C LEU A 63 18.61 0.29 -4.64
N LYS A 64 19.18 0.79 -3.54
CA LYS A 64 20.30 0.18 -2.81
C LYS A 64 19.97 0.10 -1.33
N SER A 65 20.38 -1.01 -0.69
CA SER A 65 20.41 -1.14 0.77
C SER A 65 21.35 -0.10 1.40
N VAL A 66 20.97 0.44 2.55
CA VAL A 66 21.82 1.33 3.35
C VAL A 66 22.82 0.48 4.16
N GLU A 67 24.10 0.72 3.95
CA GLU A 67 25.19 0.00 4.62
C GLU A 67 25.74 0.72 5.87
N LYS A 68 25.29 1.96 6.14
CA LYS A 68 25.77 2.76 7.28
C LYS A 68 25.35 2.12 8.61
N THR A 69 26.31 1.65 9.40
CA THR A 69 26.09 0.93 10.67
C THR A 69 25.17 1.68 11.63
N TRP A 70 25.40 2.99 11.84
CA TRP A 70 24.56 3.78 12.75
C TRP A 70 23.08 3.81 12.34
N ARG A 71 22.78 3.81 11.04
CA ARG A 71 21.40 3.78 10.54
C ARG A 71 20.75 2.45 10.75
N ILE A 72 21.50 1.37 10.54
CA ILE A 72 21.02 0.02 10.78
C ILE A 72 20.70 -0.13 12.27
N ILE A 73 21.59 0.32 13.16
CA ILE A 73 21.37 0.32 14.61
C ILE A 73 20.12 1.13 14.97
N PHE A 74 20.01 2.35 14.42
CA PHE A 74 18.85 3.22 14.67
C PHE A 74 17.54 2.57 14.24
N ILE A 75 17.45 2.06 13.00
CA ILE A 75 16.26 1.37 12.50
C ILE A 75 15.95 0.13 13.35
N THR A 76 16.96 -0.65 13.72
CA THR A 76 16.78 -1.84 14.58
C THR A 76 16.20 -1.45 15.93
N PHE A 77 16.72 -0.39 16.54
CA PHE A 77 16.20 0.15 17.79
C PHE A 77 14.73 0.55 17.67
N PHE A 78 14.35 1.31 16.64
CA PHE A 78 12.95 1.73 16.44
C PHE A 78 12.00 0.58 16.17
N ILE A 79 12.41 -0.41 15.37
CA ILE A 79 11.58 -1.60 15.12
C ILE A 79 11.41 -2.40 16.41
N SER A 80 12.46 -2.51 17.23
CA SER A 80 12.39 -3.16 18.55
C SER A 80 11.44 -2.41 19.48
N CYS A 81 11.53 -1.07 19.55
CA CYS A 81 10.60 -0.24 20.30
C CYS A 81 9.15 -0.38 19.82
N SER A 82 8.91 -0.40 18.50
CA SER A 82 7.57 -0.65 17.93
C SER A 82 7.04 -2.03 18.31
N THR A 83 7.92 -3.03 18.43
CA THR A 83 7.56 -4.38 18.86
C THR A 83 7.17 -4.42 20.34
N LEU A 84 7.92 -3.72 21.19
CA LEU A 84 7.58 -3.59 22.62
C LEU A 84 6.28 -2.80 22.82
N ASP A 85 6.09 -1.70 22.08
CA ASP A 85 4.84 -0.92 22.08
C ASP A 85 3.64 -1.78 21.67
N LEU A 86 3.81 -2.59 20.63
CA LEU A 86 2.79 -3.53 20.18
C LEU A 86 2.45 -4.58 21.26
N PHE A 87 3.45 -5.19 21.90
CA PHE A 87 3.21 -6.14 22.98
C PHE A 87 2.50 -5.50 24.17
N TYR A 88 2.92 -4.29 24.55
CA TYR A 88 2.26 -3.55 25.61
C TYR A 88 0.80 -3.26 25.28
N ARG A 89 0.52 -2.75 24.06
CA ARG A 89 -0.86 -2.46 23.62
C ARG A 89 -1.70 -3.72 23.54
N GLY A 90 -1.12 -4.83 23.07
CA GLY A 90 -1.79 -6.13 23.05
C GLY A 90 -2.13 -6.60 24.46
N HIS A 91 -1.20 -6.49 25.40
CA HIS A 91 -1.43 -6.76 26.82
C HIS A 91 -2.54 -5.86 27.37
N TYR A 92 -2.47 -4.54 27.15
CA TYR A 92 -3.50 -3.61 27.59
C TYR A 92 -4.89 -3.98 27.05
N SER A 93 -5.01 -4.29 25.76
CA SER A 93 -6.28 -4.72 25.16
C SER A 93 -6.81 -6.03 25.73
N ILE A 94 -5.97 -6.95 26.21
CA ILE A 94 -6.44 -8.19 26.84
C ILE A 94 -6.98 -7.93 28.25
N TYR A 95 -6.36 -7.02 28.99
CA TYR A 95 -6.63 -6.83 30.43
C TYR A 95 -7.40 -5.55 30.78
N CYS A 96 -7.74 -4.70 29.82
CA CYS A 96 -8.50 -3.50 30.11
C CYS A 96 -9.97 -3.82 30.43
N ASP A 97 -10.54 -3.09 31.39
CA ASP A 97 -11.96 -3.20 31.70
C ASP A 97 -12.81 -2.45 30.66
N TYR A 98 -13.17 -3.18 29.61
CA TYR A 98 -14.04 -2.67 28.53
C TYR A 98 -15.41 -2.19 29.00
N SER A 99 -15.90 -2.64 30.16
CA SER A 99 -17.21 -2.21 30.68
C SER A 99 -17.22 -0.76 31.15
N SER A 100 -16.04 -0.26 31.54
CA SER A 100 -15.82 1.11 32.02
C SER A 100 -15.43 2.11 30.93
N MET A 101 -15.14 1.63 29.71
CA MET A 101 -14.62 2.47 28.61
C MET A 101 -15.76 2.99 27.72
N GLU A 102 -15.62 4.22 27.24
CA GLU A 102 -16.51 4.74 26.21
C GLU A 102 -16.29 3.99 24.89
N ASN A 103 -17.37 3.77 24.12
CA ASN A 103 -17.30 3.11 22.79
C ASN A 103 -16.23 3.72 21.86
N LYS A 104 -16.03 5.04 21.96
CA LYS A 104 -15.00 5.75 21.19
C LYS A 104 -13.59 5.29 21.60
N GLU A 105 -13.32 5.16 22.89
CA GLU A 105 -12.02 4.75 23.42
C GLU A 105 -11.71 3.27 23.09
N ILE A 106 -12.73 2.41 23.15
CA ILE A 106 -12.62 1.00 22.73
C ILE A 106 -12.21 0.92 21.25
N MET A 107 -12.89 1.69 20.40
CA MET A 107 -12.63 1.72 18.97
C MET A 107 -11.23 2.26 18.65
N GLU A 108 -10.81 3.35 19.30
CA GLU A 108 -9.47 3.92 19.14
C GLU A 108 -8.37 2.97 19.61
N THR A 109 -8.58 2.27 20.74
CA THR A 109 -7.62 1.28 21.26
C THR A 109 -7.41 0.13 20.28
N ASN A 110 -8.50 -0.40 19.73
CA ASN A 110 -8.42 -1.48 18.74
C ASN A 110 -7.76 -1.02 17.43
N LEU A 111 -8.16 0.14 16.90
CA LEU A 111 -7.58 0.69 15.67
C LEU A 111 -6.07 0.92 15.81
N ASP A 112 -5.64 1.50 16.93
CA ASP A 112 -4.22 1.69 17.22
C ASP A 112 -3.48 0.35 17.25
N LEU A 113 -4.00 -0.64 17.99
CA LEU A 113 -3.39 -1.96 18.13
C LEU A 113 -3.22 -2.64 16.77
N ILE A 114 -4.28 -2.68 15.95
CA ILE A 114 -4.21 -3.32 14.63
C ILE A 114 -3.26 -2.57 13.70
N SER A 115 -3.29 -1.23 13.71
CA SER A 115 -2.37 -0.45 12.87
C SER A 115 -0.91 -0.70 13.25
N ARG A 116 -0.61 -0.77 14.56
CA ARG A 116 0.73 -1.05 15.11
C ARG A 116 1.15 -2.47 14.77
N LEU A 117 0.25 -3.46 14.89
CA LEU A 117 0.52 -4.86 14.56
C LEU A 117 0.95 -4.99 13.09
N GLY A 118 0.12 -4.48 12.19
CA GLY A 118 0.36 -4.54 10.75
C GLY A 118 1.68 -3.87 10.37
N CYS A 119 1.89 -2.63 10.81
CA CYS A 119 3.10 -1.89 10.44
C CYS A 119 4.37 -2.47 11.05
N THR A 120 4.32 -3.01 12.27
CA THR A 120 5.49 -3.64 12.91
C THR A 120 5.90 -4.91 12.16
N ILE A 121 4.94 -5.75 11.75
CA ILE A 121 5.20 -6.93 10.92
C ILE A 121 5.85 -6.53 9.59
N LEU A 122 5.30 -5.51 8.90
CA LEU A 122 5.87 -5.01 7.64
C LEU A 122 7.30 -4.47 7.84
N SER A 123 7.54 -3.78 8.94
CA SER A 123 8.85 -3.19 9.25
C SER A 123 9.91 -4.28 9.46
N TRP A 124 9.59 -5.35 10.18
CA TRP A 124 10.48 -6.50 10.33
C TRP A 124 10.76 -7.21 9.00
N ASP A 125 9.75 -7.44 8.16
CA ASP A 125 9.95 -8.07 6.85
C ASP A 125 10.87 -7.24 5.95
N ILE A 126 10.62 -5.93 5.85
CA ILE A 126 11.45 -5.00 5.08
C ILE A 126 12.89 -5.01 5.58
N PHE A 127 13.08 -4.97 6.89
CA PHE A 127 14.41 -4.90 7.50
C PHE A 127 15.19 -6.20 7.33
N GLN A 128 14.60 -7.36 7.66
CA GLN A 128 15.26 -8.66 7.57
C GLN A 128 15.53 -9.10 6.14
N ARG A 129 14.67 -8.70 5.19
CA ARG A 129 14.76 -9.10 3.78
C ARG A 129 15.13 -7.95 2.85
N ARG A 130 15.83 -6.94 3.37
CA ARG A 130 16.21 -5.72 2.64
C ARG A 130 16.82 -5.99 1.27
N ASP A 131 17.74 -6.95 1.17
CA ASP A 131 18.44 -7.25 -0.08
C ASP A 131 17.52 -7.94 -1.10
N LYS A 132 16.57 -8.76 -0.63
CA LYS A 132 15.53 -9.36 -1.48
C LYS A 132 14.57 -8.31 -2.02
N HIS A 133 14.14 -7.37 -1.16
CA HIS A 133 13.31 -6.23 -1.58
C HIS A 133 14.04 -5.35 -2.61
N VAL A 134 15.33 -5.06 -2.39
CA VAL A 134 16.18 -4.32 -3.35
C VAL A 134 16.28 -5.03 -4.69
N ALA A 135 16.60 -6.32 -4.69
CA ALA A 135 16.69 -7.11 -5.91
C ALA A 135 15.35 -7.12 -6.67
N PHE A 136 14.24 -7.34 -5.96
CA PHE A 136 12.92 -7.39 -6.55
C PHE A 136 12.49 -6.06 -7.17
N VAL A 137 12.65 -4.95 -6.45
CA VAL A 137 12.35 -3.60 -6.97
C VAL A 137 13.18 -3.30 -8.21
N ASN A 138 14.48 -3.62 -8.18
CA ASN A 138 15.35 -3.40 -9.33
C ASN A 138 14.93 -4.27 -10.53
N HIS A 139 14.52 -5.52 -10.31
CA HIS A 139 13.96 -6.37 -11.37
C HIS A 139 12.64 -5.82 -11.94
N LEU A 140 11.78 -5.25 -11.10
CA LEU A 140 10.56 -4.57 -11.56
C LEU A 140 10.87 -3.36 -12.45
N LEU A 141 11.80 -2.51 -12.01
CA LEU A 141 12.24 -1.33 -12.75
C LEU A 141 12.85 -1.69 -14.11
N ILE A 142 13.74 -2.70 -14.14
CA ILE A 142 14.33 -3.21 -15.40
C ILE A 142 13.25 -3.80 -16.31
N SER A 143 12.28 -4.52 -15.75
CA SER A 143 11.19 -5.11 -16.54
C SER A 143 10.30 -4.03 -17.14
N TYR A 144 10.00 -2.98 -16.38
CA TYR A 144 9.26 -1.81 -16.86
C TYR A 144 10.00 -1.08 -17.99
N GLU A 145 11.30 -0.85 -17.83
CA GLU A 145 12.11 -0.19 -18.87
C GLU A 145 12.13 -1.00 -20.18
N ARG A 146 12.35 -2.31 -20.08
CA ARG A 146 12.32 -3.23 -21.23
C ARG A 146 10.96 -3.22 -21.91
N PHE A 147 9.89 -3.13 -21.12
CA PHE A 147 8.53 -3.08 -21.62
C PHE A 147 8.26 -1.77 -22.40
N GLU A 148 8.57 -0.62 -21.81
CA GLU A 148 8.37 0.69 -22.45
C GLU A 148 9.21 0.85 -23.73
N THR A 149 10.46 0.37 -23.71
CA THR A 149 11.35 0.43 -24.88
C THR A 149 10.80 -0.42 -26.03
N ARG A 150 10.29 -1.62 -25.74
CA ARG A 150 9.64 -2.46 -26.76
C ARG A 150 8.41 -1.78 -27.33
N LYS A 151 7.55 -1.22 -26.48
CA LYS A 151 6.32 -0.57 -26.93
C LYS A 151 6.60 0.54 -27.94
N ARG A 152 7.63 1.36 -27.68
CA ARG A 152 8.10 2.41 -28.58
C ARG A 152 8.60 1.86 -29.92
N ASN A 153 9.43 0.83 -29.88
CA ASN A 153 10.01 0.23 -31.10
C ASN A 153 8.96 -0.40 -32.02
N PHE A 154 7.77 -0.74 -31.50
CA PHE A 154 6.67 -1.31 -32.26
C PHE A 154 5.52 -0.32 -32.51
N GLY A 155 5.81 0.99 -32.56
CA GLY A 155 4.85 2.03 -32.98
C GLY A 155 3.75 2.34 -31.96
N GLY A 156 3.81 1.80 -30.74
CA GLY A 156 2.86 2.13 -29.68
C GLY A 156 3.25 3.45 -29.01
N TYR A 157 2.77 4.58 -29.52
CA TYR A 157 3.06 5.90 -28.96
C TYR A 157 2.33 6.22 -27.65
N GLU A 158 1.30 5.46 -27.29
CA GLU A 158 0.64 5.66 -26.00
C GLU A 158 1.51 5.11 -24.88
N ARG A 159 2.27 5.98 -24.20
CA ARG A 159 2.93 5.65 -22.92
C ARG A 159 1.89 4.98 -22.03
N GLN A 160 2.14 3.76 -21.56
CA GLN A 160 1.14 3.09 -20.72
C GLN A 160 1.15 3.79 -19.37
N ARG A 161 0.29 4.80 -19.26
CA ARG A 161 0.07 5.52 -18.02
C ARG A 161 -0.38 4.48 -17.01
N ASN A 162 0.29 4.44 -15.86
CA ASN A 162 -0.17 3.69 -14.71
C ASN A 162 -0.88 4.69 -13.78
N PRO A 163 -2.10 5.15 -14.12
CA PRO A 163 -2.78 6.21 -13.38
C PRO A 163 -3.07 5.76 -11.95
N GLY A 164 -3.30 4.46 -11.73
CA GLY A 164 -3.52 3.89 -10.40
C GLY A 164 -2.31 4.06 -9.49
N MET A 165 -1.12 3.69 -9.97
CA MET A 165 0.11 3.88 -9.18
C MET A 165 0.49 5.34 -9.01
N TYR A 166 0.30 6.17 -10.03
CA TYR A 166 0.52 7.60 -9.92
C TYR A 166 -0.40 8.23 -8.87
N LEU A 167 -1.71 7.97 -8.98
CA LEU A 167 -2.71 8.50 -8.05
C LEU A 167 -2.46 8.02 -6.62
N TYR A 168 -2.12 6.73 -6.46
CA TYR A 168 -1.73 6.18 -5.16
C TYR A 168 -0.55 6.95 -4.57
N LEU A 169 0.54 7.16 -5.32
CA LEU A 169 1.72 7.86 -4.82
C LEU A 169 1.50 9.37 -4.57
N VAL A 170 0.65 10.02 -5.38
CA VAL A 170 0.29 11.43 -5.21
C VAL A 170 -0.51 11.65 -3.95
N ILE A 171 -1.36 10.70 -3.55
CA ILE A 171 -2.11 10.78 -2.28
C ILE A 171 -1.24 10.29 -1.12
N ALA A 172 -0.47 9.22 -1.31
CA ALA A 172 0.43 8.64 -0.32
C ALA A 172 1.39 9.67 0.26
N PHE A 173 2.02 10.48 -0.60
CA PHE A 173 3.10 11.36 -0.18
C PHE A 173 2.64 12.46 0.79
N PRO A 174 1.63 13.29 0.47
CA PRO A 174 1.05 14.24 1.42
C PRO A 174 0.53 13.57 2.68
N THR A 175 -0.17 12.43 2.56
CA THR A 175 -0.66 11.68 3.72
C THR A 175 0.50 11.24 4.62
N SER A 176 1.63 10.81 4.05
CA SER A 176 2.80 10.35 4.80
C SER A 176 3.49 11.43 5.62
N VAL A 177 3.34 12.69 5.21
CA VAL A 177 3.95 13.85 5.88
C VAL A 177 2.97 14.47 6.87
N ILE A 178 1.70 14.60 6.49
CA ILE A 178 0.69 15.31 7.27
C ILE A 178 0.11 14.42 8.37
N PHE A 179 -0.19 13.15 8.06
CA PHE A 179 -0.90 12.25 8.98
C PHE A 179 -0.15 11.98 10.29
N PRO A 180 1.17 11.72 10.30
CA PRO A 180 1.90 11.51 11.55
C PRO A 180 1.82 12.73 12.49
N VAL A 181 1.83 13.94 11.93
CA VAL A 181 1.84 15.20 12.69
C VAL A 181 0.43 15.62 13.14
N VAL A 182 -0.51 15.72 12.20
CA VAL A 182 -1.85 16.25 12.50
C VAL A 182 -2.76 15.16 13.06
N GLY A 183 -2.63 13.93 12.56
CA GLY A 183 -3.45 12.80 12.98
C GLY A 183 -2.90 12.14 14.24
N SER A 184 -1.80 11.41 14.10
CA SER A 184 -1.32 10.53 15.18
C SER A 184 -0.79 11.29 16.39
N LEU A 185 0.05 12.31 16.18
CA LEU A 185 0.56 13.13 17.28
C LEU A 185 -0.56 13.94 17.94
N GLY A 186 -1.50 14.48 17.16
CA GLY A 186 -2.69 15.15 17.70
C GLY A 186 -3.53 14.23 18.58
N ALA A 187 -3.82 13.02 18.10
CA ALA A 187 -4.55 12.01 18.86
C ALA A 187 -3.81 11.59 20.14
N TYR A 188 -2.49 11.41 20.06
CA TYR A 188 -1.67 11.15 21.23
C TYR A 188 -1.78 12.27 22.27
N LEU A 189 -1.60 13.53 21.87
CA LEU A 189 -1.64 14.66 22.81
C LEU A 189 -3.00 14.81 23.50
N GLN A 190 -4.08 14.51 22.79
CA GLN A 190 -5.44 14.52 23.36
C GLN A 190 -5.68 13.36 24.34
N ALA A 191 -5.12 12.19 24.06
CA ALA A 191 -5.36 10.97 24.82
C ALA A 191 -4.14 10.51 25.63
N ARG A 192 -3.18 11.40 25.93
CA ARG A 192 -1.86 11.03 26.47
C ARG A 192 -1.93 10.24 27.78
N ASN A 193 -2.95 10.50 28.59
CA ASN A 193 -3.16 9.83 29.87
C ASN A 193 -3.91 8.49 29.74
N SER A 194 -4.29 8.09 28.52
CA SER A 194 -4.94 6.81 28.28
C SER A 194 -3.96 5.66 28.52
N GLY A 195 -4.46 4.60 29.19
CA GLY A 195 -3.67 3.42 29.51
C GLY A 195 -3.10 2.68 28.30
N ARG A 196 -3.59 2.95 27.08
CA ARG A 196 -3.04 2.41 25.83
C ARG A 196 -1.60 2.85 25.55
N PHE A 197 -1.16 3.96 26.13
CA PHE A 197 0.23 4.44 26.01
C PHE A 197 1.05 3.97 27.20
N TRP A 198 2.11 3.20 26.96
CA TRP A 198 2.94 2.65 28.03
C TRP A 198 3.59 3.73 28.88
N GLY A 199 3.91 4.90 28.30
CA GLY A 199 4.47 6.02 29.04
C GLY A 199 3.56 6.51 30.16
N SER A 200 2.25 6.53 29.93
CA SER A 200 1.26 6.98 30.93
C SER A 200 1.18 6.08 32.17
N ARG A 201 1.54 4.79 32.02
CA ARG A 201 1.43 3.78 33.07
C ARG A 201 2.76 3.46 33.73
N LEU A 202 3.85 3.44 32.96
CA LEU A 202 5.16 2.98 33.42
C LEU A 202 6.08 4.12 33.85
N ILE A 203 5.86 5.34 33.34
CA ILE A 203 6.68 6.50 33.71
C ILE A 203 5.97 7.26 34.84
N PRO A 204 6.69 7.63 35.93
CA PRO A 204 6.11 8.42 37.01
C PRO A 204 5.40 9.68 36.47
N PRO A 205 4.17 10.00 36.93
CA PRO A 205 3.39 11.13 36.40
C PRO A 205 4.13 12.47 36.46
N ARG A 206 5.00 12.66 37.44
CA ARG A 206 5.85 13.87 37.58
C ARG A 206 6.82 14.04 36.42
N ILE A 207 7.34 12.94 35.88
CA ILE A 207 8.27 12.94 34.74
C ILE A 207 7.47 12.95 33.43
N TYR A 208 6.46 12.08 33.30
CA TYR A 208 5.66 11.95 32.08
C TYR A 208 4.90 13.23 31.71
N ASN A 209 4.31 13.91 32.70
CA ASN A 209 3.57 15.16 32.49
C ASN A 209 4.45 16.42 32.54
N SER A 210 5.76 16.28 32.77
CA SER A 210 6.68 17.42 32.66
C SER A 210 6.81 17.86 31.20
N TYR A 211 7.16 19.13 30.94
CA TYR A 211 7.40 19.60 29.56
C TYR A 211 8.43 18.73 28.82
N PRO A 212 9.58 18.36 29.40
CA PRO A 212 10.51 17.43 28.77
C PRO A 212 9.89 16.07 28.47
N GLY A 213 9.13 15.49 29.40
CA GLY A 213 8.47 14.19 29.21
C GLY A 213 7.46 14.20 28.07
N ILE A 214 6.63 15.24 27.99
CA ILE A 214 5.66 15.43 26.91
C ILE A 214 6.39 15.52 25.56
N VAL A 215 7.45 16.31 25.46
CA VAL A 215 8.22 16.47 24.22
C VAL A 215 8.90 15.17 23.82
N CYS A 216 9.62 14.51 24.73
CA CYS A 216 10.33 13.26 24.44
C CYS A 216 9.38 12.14 24.00
N TYR A 217 8.25 11.96 24.69
CA TYR A 217 7.30 10.90 24.34
C TYR A 217 6.54 11.24 23.04
N SER A 218 6.25 12.52 22.79
CA SER A 218 5.69 12.97 21.50
C SER A 218 6.63 12.65 20.33
N LEU A 219 7.93 12.91 20.49
CA LEU A 219 8.94 12.57 19.49
C LEU A 219 9.07 11.06 19.28
N TYR A 220 9.03 10.29 20.37
CA TYR A 220 9.01 8.82 20.32
C TYR A 220 7.82 8.31 19.48
N GLU A 221 6.59 8.75 19.80
CA GLU A 221 5.39 8.34 19.07
C GLU A 221 5.47 8.75 17.60
N LEU A 222 5.91 9.99 17.33
CA LEU A 222 6.06 10.52 15.99
C LEU A 222 7.07 9.70 15.16
N CYS A 223 8.22 9.35 15.73
CA CYS A 223 9.23 8.53 15.06
C CYS A 223 8.71 7.13 14.70
N ILE A 224 8.01 6.45 15.62
CA ILE A 224 7.43 5.13 15.32
C ILE A 224 6.37 5.25 14.22
N VAL A 225 5.49 6.25 14.30
CA VAL A 225 4.44 6.45 13.29
C VAL A 225 5.04 6.75 11.92
N TYR A 226 6.06 7.61 11.83
CA TYR A 226 6.77 7.86 10.58
C TYR A 226 7.40 6.59 10.02
N SER A 227 8.10 5.81 10.85
CA SER A 227 8.69 4.54 10.41
C SER A 227 7.63 3.60 9.83
N ASN A 228 6.55 3.40 10.58
CA ASN A 228 5.43 2.53 10.22
C ASN A 228 4.75 2.97 8.91
N VAL A 229 4.45 4.26 8.77
CA VAL A 229 3.78 4.80 7.57
C VAL A 229 4.67 4.64 6.34
N TYR A 230 5.96 4.96 6.42
CA TYR A 230 6.86 4.81 5.27
C TYR A 230 7.09 3.35 4.89
N ASN A 231 7.17 2.44 5.85
CA ASN A 231 7.24 1.00 5.61
C ASN A 231 5.98 0.48 4.90
N LEU A 232 4.79 0.88 5.36
CA LEU A 232 3.52 0.54 4.73
C LEU A 232 3.44 1.05 3.29
N LEU A 233 3.81 2.31 3.06
CA LEU A 233 3.75 2.94 1.75
C LEU A 233 4.75 2.33 0.77
N PHE A 234 5.97 2.03 1.24
CA PHE A 234 6.98 1.33 0.45
C PHE A 234 6.46 -0.04 -0.01
N PHE A 235 5.98 -0.85 0.94
CA PHE A 235 5.45 -2.18 0.65
C PHE A 235 4.26 -2.11 -0.32
N SER A 236 3.32 -1.21 -0.06
CA SER A 236 2.11 -1.07 -0.87
C SER A 236 2.44 -0.61 -2.30
N ALA A 237 3.38 0.32 -2.45
CA ALA A 237 3.85 0.78 -3.75
C ALA A 237 4.49 -0.37 -4.55
N ILE A 238 5.30 -1.24 -3.91
CA ILE A 238 5.89 -2.41 -4.55
C ILE A 238 4.83 -3.37 -5.04
N ALA A 239 3.84 -3.69 -4.20
CA ALA A 239 2.78 -4.61 -4.55
C ALA A 239 1.93 -4.09 -5.73
N ILE A 240 1.58 -2.79 -5.72
CA ILE A 240 0.88 -2.12 -6.83
C ILE A 240 1.72 -2.13 -8.10
N MET A 241 3.02 -1.84 -7.98
CA MET A 241 3.98 -1.85 -9.09
C MET A 241 4.01 -3.21 -9.76
N TYR A 242 4.21 -4.27 -8.98
CA TYR A 242 4.21 -5.65 -9.47
C TYR A 242 2.90 -5.99 -10.18
N ALA A 243 1.76 -5.83 -9.51
CA ALA A 243 0.45 -6.24 -10.03
C ALA A 243 0.09 -5.48 -11.33
N THR A 244 0.36 -4.18 -11.37
CA THR A 244 -0.01 -3.38 -12.52
C THR A 244 0.92 -3.63 -13.71
N LEU A 245 2.24 -3.70 -13.47
CA LEU A 245 3.21 -3.97 -14.53
C LEU A 245 2.99 -5.34 -15.16
N THR A 246 2.81 -6.37 -14.34
CA THR A 246 2.65 -7.75 -14.84
C THR A 246 1.36 -7.91 -15.65
N VAL A 247 0.21 -7.43 -15.16
CA VAL A 247 -1.07 -7.50 -15.91
C VAL A 247 -0.98 -6.76 -17.23
N ASN A 248 -0.47 -5.53 -17.18
CA ASN A 248 -0.36 -4.70 -18.37
C ASN A 248 0.59 -5.31 -19.40
N TYR A 249 1.68 -5.92 -18.94
CA TYR A 249 2.61 -6.61 -19.81
C TYR A 249 1.95 -7.85 -20.43
N VAL A 250 1.25 -8.68 -19.65
CA VAL A 250 0.51 -9.84 -20.21
C VAL A 250 -0.51 -9.39 -21.27
N ARG A 251 -1.25 -8.30 -21.04
CA ARG A 251 -2.19 -7.75 -22.03
C ARG A 251 -1.52 -7.30 -23.32
N ASP A 252 -0.36 -6.67 -23.22
CA ASP A 252 0.43 -6.28 -24.40
C ASP A 252 1.00 -7.51 -25.11
N LEU A 253 1.38 -8.57 -24.38
CA LEU A 253 1.75 -9.85 -24.99
C LEU A 253 0.55 -10.43 -25.76
N ILE A 254 -0.66 -10.42 -25.19
CA ILE A 254 -1.88 -10.92 -25.86
C ILE A 254 -2.15 -10.16 -27.16
N SER A 255 -2.09 -8.82 -27.14
CA SER A 255 -2.38 -8.02 -28.32
C SER A 255 -1.37 -8.23 -29.46
N ARG A 256 -0.14 -8.64 -29.13
CA ARG A 256 0.95 -8.78 -30.10
C ARG A 256 1.36 -10.21 -30.43
N VAL A 257 0.88 -11.21 -29.69
CA VAL A 257 1.32 -12.61 -29.80
C VAL A 257 1.19 -13.18 -31.22
N ARG A 258 0.22 -12.67 -31.98
CA ARG A 258 -0.05 -13.06 -33.37
C ARG A 258 1.09 -12.74 -34.34
N PHE A 259 1.93 -11.75 -34.04
CA PHE A 259 2.96 -11.27 -34.98
C PHE A 259 4.33 -11.94 -34.81
N THR A 260 4.77 -12.22 -33.58
CA THR A 260 6.12 -12.79 -33.29
C THR A 260 6.15 -13.74 -32.09
N PRO A 261 5.43 -14.88 -32.13
CA PRO A 261 5.17 -15.75 -30.97
C PRO A 261 6.41 -16.21 -30.19
N GLY A 262 7.53 -16.51 -30.86
CA GLY A 262 8.76 -16.99 -30.20
C GLY A 262 9.43 -15.98 -29.25
N LYS A 263 9.40 -14.67 -29.57
CA LYS A 263 9.95 -13.62 -28.69
C LYS A 263 9.05 -13.39 -27.47
N TYR A 264 7.74 -13.58 -27.63
CA TYR A 264 6.77 -13.38 -26.56
C TYR A 264 6.78 -14.51 -25.52
N ILE A 265 7.01 -15.76 -25.94
CA ILE A 265 7.18 -16.89 -25.01
C ILE A 265 8.33 -16.64 -24.03
N ARG A 266 9.51 -16.22 -24.52
CA ARG A 266 10.65 -15.87 -23.64
C ARG A 266 10.32 -14.73 -22.68
N SER A 267 9.50 -13.79 -23.14
CA SER A 267 9.07 -12.64 -22.33
C SER A 267 8.12 -13.07 -21.21
N TYR A 268 7.21 -13.99 -21.51
CA TYR A 268 6.33 -14.60 -20.52
C TYR A 268 7.09 -15.47 -19.52
N GLN A 269 8.11 -16.23 -19.95
CA GLN A 269 9.00 -16.94 -19.02
C GLN A 269 9.69 -15.98 -18.04
N GLY A 270 10.12 -14.80 -18.51
CA GLY A 270 10.62 -13.75 -17.63
C GLY A 270 9.59 -13.28 -16.59
N LEU A 271 8.31 -13.20 -16.96
CA LEU A 271 7.21 -12.91 -16.03
C LEU A 271 6.98 -14.05 -15.03
N GLN A 272 7.16 -15.31 -15.42
CA GLN A 272 7.07 -16.46 -14.50
C GLN A 272 8.19 -16.40 -13.44
N ILE A 273 9.41 -16.06 -13.84
CA ILE A 273 10.53 -15.84 -12.91
C ILE A 273 10.20 -14.69 -11.95
N LEU A 274 9.72 -13.56 -12.47
CA LEU A 274 9.32 -12.41 -11.65
C LEU A 274 8.18 -12.77 -10.68
N ASN A 275 7.21 -13.58 -11.10
CA ASN A 275 6.15 -14.09 -10.25
C ASN A 275 6.70 -15.01 -9.16
N ALA A 276 7.68 -15.87 -9.46
CA ALA A 276 8.33 -16.71 -8.44
C ALA A 276 9.02 -15.86 -7.35
N TYR A 277 9.75 -14.80 -7.73
CA TYR A 277 10.31 -13.84 -6.77
C TYR A 277 9.23 -13.14 -5.95
N ASN A 278 8.13 -12.71 -6.59
CA ASN A 278 6.99 -12.12 -5.89
C ASN A 278 6.38 -13.09 -4.88
N LEU A 279 6.29 -14.38 -5.20
CA LEU A 279 5.79 -15.39 -4.28
C LEU A 279 6.71 -15.57 -3.07
N GLU A 280 8.03 -15.59 -3.28
CA GLU A 280 8.99 -15.70 -2.19
C GLU A 280 8.89 -14.52 -1.19
N ILE A 281 8.69 -13.31 -1.73
CA ILE A 281 8.68 -12.08 -0.93
C ILE A 281 7.30 -11.84 -0.31
N LEU A 282 6.21 -11.98 -1.07
CA LEU A 282 4.87 -11.53 -0.67
C LEU A 282 3.89 -12.67 -0.30
N SER A 283 4.03 -13.90 -0.81
CA SER A 283 2.92 -14.88 -0.76
C SER A 283 2.61 -15.51 0.59
N LYS A 284 3.63 -15.91 1.36
CA LYS A 284 3.38 -16.85 2.46
C LYS A 284 2.61 -16.23 3.62
N TYR A 285 2.97 -15.00 4.00
CA TYR A 285 2.41 -14.33 5.19
C TYR A 285 1.92 -12.92 4.88
N MET A 286 2.62 -12.19 4.01
CA MET A 286 2.34 -10.79 3.78
C MET A 286 1.00 -10.57 3.08
N TRP A 287 0.71 -11.39 2.07
CA TRP A 287 -0.56 -11.35 1.36
C TRP A 287 -1.75 -11.63 2.30
N PRO A 288 -1.80 -12.74 3.06
CA PRO A 288 -2.88 -12.99 4.02
C PRO A 288 -3.05 -11.87 5.05
N SER A 289 -1.94 -11.40 5.64
CA SER A 289 -1.97 -10.30 6.61
C SER A 289 -2.49 -9.01 5.98
N ALA A 290 -2.03 -8.64 4.78
CA ALA A 290 -2.50 -7.46 4.08
C ALA A 290 -4.00 -7.53 3.80
N GLN A 291 -4.52 -8.67 3.32
CA GLN A 291 -5.95 -8.82 3.04
C GLN A 291 -6.81 -8.66 4.30
N ASN A 292 -6.39 -9.25 5.43
CA ASN A 292 -7.12 -9.11 6.70
C ASN A 292 -7.06 -7.69 7.28
N ILE A 293 -5.90 -7.02 7.18
CA ILE A 293 -5.75 -5.63 7.64
C ILE A 293 -6.61 -4.70 6.79
N ILE A 294 -6.57 -4.87 5.46
CA ILE A 294 -7.38 -4.06 4.52
C ILE A 294 -8.87 -4.27 4.80
N LEU A 295 -9.31 -5.53 4.94
CA LEU A 295 -10.69 -5.88 5.32
C LEU A 295 -11.11 -5.13 6.58
N LEU A 296 -10.30 -5.20 7.63
CA LEU A 296 -10.62 -4.58 8.91
C LEU A 296 -10.66 -3.06 8.81
N CYS A 297 -9.67 -2.45 8.16
CA CYS A 297 -9.66 -1.01 7.92
C CYS A 297 -10.91 -0.57 7.13
N HIS A 298 -11.31 -1.34 6.11
CA HIS A 298 -12.50 -1.06 5.31
C HIS A 298 -13.78 -1.12 6.17
N VAL A 299 -13.94 -2.18 6.96
CA VAL A 299 -15.07 -2.34 7.89
C VAL A 299 -15.09 -1.20 8.90
N CYS A 300 -13.98 -0.91 9.57
CA CYS A 300 -13.91 0.15 10.58
C CYS A 300 -14.21 1.53 9.99
N ILE A 301 -13.61 1.89 8.84
CA ILE A 301 -13.88 3.18 8.19
C ILE A 301 -15.37 3.28 7.84
N ASN A 302 -15.96 2.25 7.23
CA ASN A 302 -17.38 2.28 6.86
C ASN A 302 -18.28 2.39 8.08
N VAL A 303 -18.02 1.62 9.14
CA VAL A 303 -18.78 1.67 10.40
C VAL A 303 -18.71 3.07 11.02
N ILE A 304 -17.51 3.66 11.12
CA ILE A 304 -17.32 4.99 11.68
C ILE A 304 -18.04 6.04 10.85
N LEU A 305 -17.89 6.01 9.52
CA LEU A 305 -18.57 6.94 8.62
C LEU A 305 -20.09 6.84 8.79
N VAL A 306 -20.66 5.63 8.83
CA VAL A 306 -22.10 5.46 9.02
C VAL A 306 -22.55 5.99 10.39
N LEU A 307 -21.88 5.62 11.48
CA LEU A 307 -22.30 5.94 12.84
C LEU A 307 -22.05 7.40 13.24
N THR A 308 -20.99 8.02 12.73
CA THR A 308 -20.47 9.29 13.27
C THR A 308 -20.24 10.38 12.23
N HIS A 309 -20.69 10.23 10.97
CA HIS A 309 -20.49 11.26 9.93
C HIS A 309 -20.95 12.67 10.32
N LYS A 310 -22.00 12.81 11.15
CA LYS A 310 -22.51 14.13 11.57
C LYS A 310 -21.67 14.79 12.66
N SER A 311 -20.95 14.00 13.46
CA SER A 311 -20.18 14.46 14.62
C SER A 311 -18.67 14.45 14.38
N LEU A 312 -18.23 14.00 13.21
CA LEU A 312 -16.81 13.85 12.91
C LEU A 312 -16.19 15.22 12.59
N PRO A 313 -15.12 15.63 13.28
CA PRO A 313 -14.37 16.82 12.89
C PRO A 313 -13.88 16.72 11.44
N TRP A 314 -13.96 17.83 10.69
CA TRP A 314 -13.57 17.86 9.27
C TRP A 314 -12.16 17.34 9.00
N GLY A 315 -11.21 17.58 9.90
CA GLY A 315 -9.85 17.04 9.79
C GLY A 315 -9.79 15.52 9.85
N ILE A 316 -10.51 14.90 10.80
CA ILE A 316 -10.60 13.44 10.94
C ILE A 316 -11.32 12.85 9.73
N PHE A 317 -12.38 13.51 9.26
CA PHE A 317 -13.13 13.09 8.08
C PHE A 317 -12.24 13.07 6.84
N GLY A 318 -11.47 14.14 6.61
CA GLY A 318 -10.52 14.21 5.50
C GLY A 318 -9.45 13.11 5.55
N MET A 319 -8.92 12.80 6.74
CA MET A 319 -7.95 11.71 6.91
C MET A 319 -8.56 10.34 6.63
N MET A 320 -9.77 10.08 7.15
CA MET A 320 -10.49 8.84 6.89
C MET A 320 -10.82 8.67 5.41
N LEU A 321 -11.25 9.75 4.74
CA LEU A 321 -11.52 9.74 3.30
C LEU A 321 -10.25 9.47 2.49
N ALA A 322 -9.12 10.11 2.83
CA ALA A 322 -7.84 9.85 2.19
C ALA A 322 -7.39 8.39 2.40
N GLY A 323 -7.53 7.87 3.62
CA GLY A 323 -7.26 6.46 3.94
C GLY A 323 -8.15 5.51 3.14
N PHE A 324 -9.45 5.78 3.06
CA PHE A 324 -10.41 5.01 2.26
C PHE A 324 -10.03 4.98 0.78
N ILE A 325 -9.69 6.14 0.20
CA ILE A 325 -9.24 6.24 -1.19
C ILE A 325 -7.97 5.43 -1.40
N MET A 326 -7.00 5.54 -0.49
CA MET A 326 -5.74 4.79 -0.57
C MET A 326 -5.97 3.28 -0.52
N ILE A 327 -6.85 2.81 0.37
CA ILE A 327 -7.21 1.40 0.48
C ILE A 327 -7.93 0.94 -0.79
N SER A 328 -8.92 1.69 -1.26
CA SER A 328 -9.65 1.40 -2.50
C SER A 328 -8.72 1.32 -3.71
N LEU A 329 -7.75 2.23 -3.81
CA LEU A 329 -6.72 2.21 -4.86
C LEU A 329 -5.82 0.99 -4.74
N PHE A 330 -5.45 0.60 -3.53
CA PHE A 330 -4.66 -0.61 -3.30
C PHE A 330 -5.46 -1.86 -3.71
N GLU A 331 -6.70 -2.01 -3.26
CA GLU A 331 -7.56 -3.15 -3.64
C GLU A 331 -7.74 -3.24 -5.16
N HIS A 332 -8.03 -2.11 -5.80
CA HIS A 332 -8.23 -2.06 -7.25
C HIS A 332 -6.95 -2.38 -8.02
N ASN A 333 -5.83 -1.75 -7.67
CA ASN A 333 -4.59 -1.86 -8.44
C ASN A 333 -3.71 -3.05 -8.05
N CYS A 334 -4.01 -3.69 -6.92
CA CYS A 334 -3.22 -4.79 -6.39
C CYS A 334 -4.03 -6.08 -6.36
N ILE A 335 -5.10 -6.15 -5.57
CA ILE A 335 -5.90 -7.38 -5.40
C ILE A 335 -6.64 -7.74 -6.70
N LYS A 336 -7.44 -6.81 -7.23
CA LYS A 336 -8.19 -7.03 -8.48
C LYS A 336 -7.26 -7.25 -9.66
N LYS A 337 -6.14 -6.54 -9.74
CA LYS A 337 -5.14 -6.75 -10.81
C LYS A 337 -4.48 -8.12 -10.71
N ASN A 338 -4.07 -8.58 -9.53
CA ASN A 338 -3.54 -9.94 -9.38
C ASN A 338 -4.56 -11.03 -9.74
N ALA A 339 -5.85 -10.80 -9.45
CA ALA A 339 -6.92 -11.68 -9.93
C ALA A 339 -7.03 -11.69 -11.47
N GLN A 340 -6.95 -10.51 -12.11
CA GLN A 340 -6.92 -10.40 -13.58
C GLN A 340 -5.68 -11.04 -14.19
N LEU A 341 -4.53 -10.98 -13.51
CA LEU A 341 -3.27 -11.57 -14.00
C LEU A 341 -3.44 -13.05 -14.31
N TYR A 342 -4.13 -13.79 -13.44
CA TYR A 342 -4.41 -15.20 -13.65
C TYR A 342 -5.23 -15.42 -14.93
N GLU A 343 -6.34 -14.70 -15.10
CA GLU A 343 -7.24 -14.83 -16.26
C GLU A 343 -6.56 -14.45 -17.58
N GLU A 344 -5.87 -13.31 -17.60
CA GLU A 344 -5.14 -12.83 -18.79
C GLU A 344 -3.99 -13.79 -19.14
N SER A 345 -3.28 -14.29 -18.14
CA SER A 345 -2.18 -15.23 -18.37
C SER A 345 -2.67 -16.57 -18.92
N LYS A 346 -3.84 -17.05 -18.46
CA LYS A 346 -4.49 -18.24 -19.01
C LYS A 346 -4.92 -18.01 -20.46
N ARG A 347 -5.56 -16.87 -20.74
CA ARG A 347 -5.97 -16.47 -22.10
C ARG A 347 -4.79 -16.40 -23.07
N LEU A 348 -3.65 -15.86 -22.63
CA LEU A 348 -2.44 -15.83 -23.45
C LEU A 348 -1.97 -17.25 -23.81
N ILE A 349 -1.92 -18.16 -22.83
CA ILE A 349 -1.51 -19.56 -23.05
C ILE A 349 -2.44 -20.24 -24.05
N GLU A 350 -3.75 -20.05 -23.91
CA GLU A 350 -4.76 -20.57 -24.84
C GLU A 350 -4.49 -20.06 -26.27
N ILE A 351 -4.27 -18.76 -26.47
CA ILE A 351 -3.97 -18.18 -27.79
C ILE A 351 -2.70 -18.76 -28.38
N VAL A 352 -1.62 -18.90 -27.60
CA VAL A 352 -0.36 -19.49 -28.11
C VAL A 352 -0.57 -20.97 -28.45
N SER A 353 -1.34 -21.72 -27.66
CA SER A 353 -1.59 -23.15 -27.89
C SER A 353 -2.30 -23.46 -29.21
N ILE A 354 -3.11 -22.53 -29.71
CA ILE A 354 -3.86 -22.64 -30.98
C ILE A 354 -2.96 -22.29 -32.19
N THR A 355 -1.74 -21.82 -31.96
CA THR A 355 -0.83 -21.42 -33.05
C THR A 355 -0.33 -22.65 -33.82
N LYS A 356 -0.41 -22.64 -35.16
CA LYS A 356 -0.06 -23.77 -36.06
C LYS A 356 1.39 -24.27 -35.98
N ASN A 357 2.28 -23.60 -35.25
CA ASN A 357 3.68 -23.97 -35.16
C ASN A 357 3.91 -25.02 -34.04
N CYS A 358 4.24 -26.26 -34.42
CA CYS A 358 4.45 -27.39 -33.50
C CYS A 358 5.45 -27.11 -32.36
N ARG A 359 6.54 -26.37 -32.63
CA ARG A 359 7.55 -26.04 -31.60
C ARG A 359 6.98 -25.06 -30.59
N GLN A 360 6.22 -24.06 -31.04
CA GLN A 360 5.59 -23.06 -30.17
C GLN A 360 4.45 -23.69 -29.37
N MET A 361 3.70 -24.61 -29.96
CA MET A 361 2.68 -25.38 -29.26
C MET A 361 3.29 -26.24 -28.14
N LYS A 362 4.41 -26.92 -28.39
CA LYS A 362 5.13 -27.68 -27.33
C LYS A 362 5.57 -26.78 -26.18
N VAL A 363 6.10 -25.58 -26.47
CA VAL A 363 6.50 -24.63 -25.42
C VAL A 363 5.29 -24.01 -24.73
N ALA A 364 4.19 -23.75 -25.44
CA ALA A 364 2.95 -23.26 -24.82
C ALA A 364 2.39 -24.25 -23.79
N LYS A 365 2.50 -25.55 -24.07
CA LYS A 365 2.11 -26.61 -23.13
C LYS A 365 2.96 -26.65 -21.86
N SER A 366 4.18 -26.10 -21.85
CA SER A 366 5.00 -25.98 -20.65
C SER A 366 4.79 -24.67 -19.88
N LEU A 367 4.07 -23.70 -20.46
CA LEU A 367 3.72 -22.47 -19.76
C LEU A 367 2.61 -22.74 -18.74
N GLN A 368 2.77 -22.16 -17.56
CA GLN A 368 1.78 -22.19 -16.49
C GLN A 368 1.21 -20.81 -16.27
N PRO A 369 -0.11 -20.68 -16.04
CA PRO A 369 -0.74 -19.42 -15.68
C PRO A 369 -0.03 -18.79 -14.48
N LEU A 370 0.11 -17.46 -14.52
CA LEU A 370 0.70 -16.71 -13.42
C LEU A 370 -0.29 -16.68 -12.26
N LYS A 371 0.13 -17.23 -11.13
CA LYS A 371 -0.67 -17.32 -9.90
C LYS A 371 0.03 -16.56 -8.79
N VAL A 372 -0.72 -15.67 -8.15
CA VAL A 372 -0.29 -15.00 -6.91
C VAL A 372 -1.02 -15.68 -5.75
N TYR A 373 -0.27 -16.44 -4.95
CA TYR A 373 -0.81 -17.22 -3.85
C TYR A 373 -1.04 -16.37 -2.61
N MET A 374 -2.13 -16.69 -1.91
CA MET A 374 -2.51 -16.21 -0.58
C MET A 374 -2.18 -17.29 0.44
N GLY A 375 -0.96 -17.23 0.99
CA GLY A 375 -0.43 -18.32 1.79
C GLY A 375 -0.34 -19.63 1.01
N SER A 376 -0.66 -20.74 1.66
CA SER A 376 -0.76 -22.07 1.04
C SER A 376 -2.18 -22.45 0.61
N PHE A 377 -3.18 -21.58 0.84
CA PHE A 377 -4.59 -21.96 0.79
C PHE A 377 -5.23 -21.75 -0.58
N TYR A 378 -5.03 -20.57 -1.18
CA TYR A 378 -5.61 -20.25 -2.49
C TYR A 378 -4.73 -19.26 -3.25
N PHE A 379 -5.15 -18.90 -4.46
CA PHE A 379 -4.54 -17.83 -5.24
C PHE A 379 -5.61 -16.86 -5.71
N PHE A 380 -5.21 -15.62 -6.00
CA PHE A 380 -6.15 -14.60 -6.44
C PHE A 380 -6.87 -14.99 -7.73
N LYS A 381 -8.21 -15.02 -7.67
CA LYS A 381 -9.14 -15.15 -8.79
C LYS A 381 -10.19 -14.05 -8.69
N MET A 382 -10.89 -13.74 -9.77
CA MET A 382 -11.98 -12.76 -9.69
C MET A 382 -13.08 -13.21 -8.71
N ARG A 383 -13.40 -14.51 -8.67
CA ARG A 383 -14.35 -15.07 -7.69
C ARG A 383 -13.91 -14.82 -6.25
N THR A 384 -12.64 -15.05 -5.90
CA THR A 384 -12.13 -14.80 -4.53
C THR A 384 -12.15 -13.32 -4.19
N PHE A 385 -11.92 -12.45 -5.16
CA PHE A 385 -12.04 -11.00 -4.97
C PHE A 385 -13.49 -10.57 -4.71
N MET A 386 -14.47 -11.12 -5.45
CA MET A 386 -15.88 -10.84 -5.19
C MET A 386 -16.33 -11.37 -3.82
N THR A 387 -15.88 -12.56 -3.42
CA THR A 387 -16.12 -13.09 -2.07
C THR A 387 -15.53 -12.16 -1.01
N TYR A 388 -14.30 -11.68 -1.19
CA TYR A 388 -13.69 -10.70 -0.30
C TYR A 388 -14.54 -9.43 -0.15
N LEU A 389 -15.00 -8.84 -1.25
CA LEU A 389 -15.86 -7.64 -1.21
C LEU A 389 -17.20 -7.91 -0.51
N ALA A 390 -17.80 -9.08 -0.73
CA ALA A 390 -19.02 -9.48 -0.02
C ALA A 390 -18.75 -9.58 1.49
N THR A 391 -17.64 -10.19 1.91
CA THR A 391 -17.24 -10.28 3.32
C THR A 391 -17.04 -8.90 3.98
N VAL A 392 -16.48 -7.92 3.25
CA VAL A 392 -16.39 -6.53 3.74
C VAL A 392 -17.78 -5.97 4.07
N VAL A 393 -18.75 -6.15 3.16
CA VAL A 393 -20.12 -5.68 3.34
C VAL A 393 -20.80 -6.42 4.50
N ASP A 394 -20.69 -7.75 4.53
CA ASP A 394 -21.30 -8.60 5.55
C ASP A 394 -20.79 -8.26 6.96
N TYR A 395 -19.47 -8.09 7.13
CA TYR A 395 -18.91 -7.67 8.41
C TYR A 395 -19.28 -6.23 8.78
N THR A 396 -19.36 -5.33 7.81
CA THR A 396 -19.83 -3.96 8.07
C THR A 396 -21.27 -3.98 8.58
N ILE A 397 -22.17 -4.73 7.92
CA ILE A 397 -23.57 -4.89 8.36
C ILE A 397 -23.61 -5.53 9.74
N THR A 398 -22.88 -6.63 9.95
CA THR A 398 -22.84 -7.35 11.22
C THR A 398 -22.42 -6.43 12.36
N VAL A 399 -21.34 -5.67 12.20
CA VAL A 399 -20.88 -4.73 13.22
C VAL A 399 -21.91 -3.63 13.49
N LEU A 400 -22.51 -3.04 12.44
CA LEU A 400 -23.55 -2.01 12.60
C LEU A 400 -24.80 -2.55 13.32
N VAL A 401 -25.23 -3.75 12.98
CA VAL A 401 -26.36 -4.44 13.59
C VAL A 401 -26.06 -4.73 15.07
N THR A 402 -24.89 -5.30 15.37
CA THR A 402 -24.46 -5.59 16.74
C THR A 402 -24.43 -4.32 17.58
N ILE A 403 -23.86 -3.22 17.08
CA ILE A 403 -23.81 -1.93 17.80
C ILE A 403 -25.23 -1.38 18.04
N ARG A 404 -26.15 -1.56 17.08
CA ARG A 404 -27.54 -1.10 17.23
C ARG A 404 -28.30 -1.91 18.28
N PHE A 405 -28.11 -3.23 18.34
CA PHE A 405 -28.76 -4.10 19.32
C PHE A 405 -28.13 -4.03 20.72
N TYR A 406 -26.83 -3.76 20.81
CA TYR A 406 -26.13 -3.59 22.08
C TYR A 406 -26.19 -2.18 22.66
N ARG A 407 -26.84 -1.20 21.98
CA ARG A 407 -27.23 0.04 22.67
C ARG A 407 -28.28 -0.35 23.71
N PRO A 408 -27.99 -0.32 25.02
CA PRO A 408 -29.06 -0.36 26.00
C PRO A 408 -29.92 0.86 25.68
N ALA A 409 -31.25 0.69 25.70
CA ALA A 409 -32.14 1.84 25.71
C ALA A 409 -31.65 2.74 26.85
N ARG A 410 -31.00 3.87 26.52
CA ARG A 410 -30.66 4.89 27.50
C ARG A 410 -32.00 5.33 28.10
N ARG A 411 -32.27 4.88 29.33
CA ARG A 411 -33.24 5.51 30.22
C ARG A 411 -32.67 6.83 30.68
#